data_AF-A0A3P7K8M2-F1
#
_entry.id   AF-A0A3P7K8M2-F1
#
_cell.length_a   1.000
_cell.length_b   1.000
_cell.length_c   1.000
_cell.angle_alpha   90.00
_cell.angle_beta   90.00
_cell.angle_gamma   90.00
#
_symmetry.space_group_name_H-M   'P 1'
#
loop_
_entity.id
_entity.type
_entity.pdbx_description
1 polymer ?
#
loop_
_entity_poly.entity_id
_entity_poly.type
_entity_poly.pdbx_seq_one_letter_code
_entity_poly.pdbx_strand_id
1 'polypeptide(L)'
;NFVWAASILRAQQYGIAPIIDKRKFLAVLKEIHPPPFMPKSDIKIAVTEAEAKQEEKAVADDDVDEKLQSVMMNLAKLNKKMTKPLISIDFEKDDDTNHHMEFITAASNLRADNYQIAPADVMKTKQIAGRIIPAIATTTAAVAGLACIELYKMIGNGNRLPNVPLAVFKNGFLNLALPFFGFSEPIAAPKKKMDISRFGIDSKYRDRRK
;
A
#
# COMPACT_ATOMS: atom_id res chain seq x y z
N ASN A 1 15.68 6.25 18.41
CA ASN A 1 14.34 5.62 18.40
C ASN A 1 14.28 4.26 17.71
N PHE A 2 15.12 3.93 16.72
CA PHE A 2 15.04 2.64 16.01
C PHE A 2 15.07 1.42 16.94
N VAL A 3 16.13 1.25 17.75
CA VAL A 3 16.25 0.12 18.69
C VAL A 3 15.13 0.10 19.73
N TRP A 4 14.70 1.28 20.18
CA TRP A 4 13.59 1.44 21.13
C TRP A 4 12.29 0.87 20.56
N ALA A 5 11.82 1.41 19.43
CA ALA A 5 10.59 0.96 18.78
C ALA A 5 10.70 -0.51 18.34
N ALA A 6 11.84 -0.93 17.79
CA ALA A 6 12.09 -2.33 17.42
C ALA A 6 11.96 -3.28 18.61
N SER A 7 12.47 -2.90 19.79
CA SER A 7 12.39 -3.74 20.98
C SER A 7 10.95 -3.92 21.47
N ILE A 8 10.12 -2.88 21.39
CA ILE A 8 8.70 -2.93 21.78
C ILE A 8 7.92 -3.82 20.80
N LEU A 9 8.09 -3.61 19.50
CA LEU A 9 7.46 -4.43 18.46
C LEU A 9 7.90 -5.89 18.55
N ARG A 10 9.19 -6.13 18.82
CA ARG A 10 9.71 -7.49 19.01
C ARG A 10 9.12 -8.13 20.26
N ALA A 11 8.99 -7.41 21.37
CA ALA A 11 8.34 -7.92 22.58
C ALA A 11 6.87 -8.29 22.32
N GLN A 12 6.13 -7.45 21.59
CA GLN A 12 4.75 -7.72 21.17
C GLN A 12 4.65 -9.01 20.34
N GLN A 13 5.56 -9.21 19.37
CA GLN A 13 5.58 -10.41 18.53
C GLN A 13 5.71 -11.72 19.36
N TYR A 14 6.40 -11.66 20.51
CA TYR A 14 6.57 -12.81 21.41
C TYR A 14 5.55 -12.83 22.56
N GLY A 15 4.65 -11.84 22.66
CA GLY A 15 3.71 -11.71 23.77
C GLY A 15 4.40 -11.44 25.11
N ILE A 16 5.53 -10.73 25.12
CA ILE A 16 6.30 -10.37 26.31
C ILE A 16 6.05 -8.90 26.63
N ALA A 17 6.00 -8.54 27.92
CA ALA A 17 5.88 -7.16 28.35
C ALA A 17 7.15 -6.35 27.95
N PRO A 18 7.02 -5.24 27.21
CA PRO A 18 8.16 -4.44 26.80
C PRO A 18 8.74 -3.61 27.96
N ILE A 19 10.01 -3.22 27.84
CA ILE A 19 10.65 -2.27 28.77
C ILE A 19 10.28 -0.85 28.32
N ILE A 20 9.32 -0.23 29.01
CA ILE A 20 8.84 1.14 28.72
C ILE A 20 9.62 2.21 29.51
N ASP A 21 10.43 1.79 30.49
CA ASP A 21 11.32 2.71 31.21
C ASP A 21 12.60 2.96 30.40
N LYS A 22 12.73 4.19 29.89
CA LYS A 22 13.91 4.64 29.12
C LYS A 22 15.22 4.47 29.89
N ARG A 23 15.24 4.62 31.21
CA ARG A 23 16.48 4.48 32.01
C ARG A 23 16.96 3.03 32.01
N LYS A 24 16.04 2.08 32.23
CA LYS A 24 16.35 0.64 32.19
C LYS A 24 16.78 0.20 30.80
N PHE A 25 16.11 0.68 29.76
CA PHE A 25 16.49 0.40 28.38
C PHE A 25 17.92 0.87 28.07
N LEU A 26 18.28 2.10 28.46
CA LEU A 26 19.64 2.63 28.26
C LEU A 26 20.69 1.88 29.07
N ALA A 27 20.35 1.35 30.25
CA ALA A 27 21.26 0.51 31.03
C ALA A 27 21.58 -0.79 30.28
N VAL A 28 20.57 -1.50 29.79
CA VAL A 28 20.74 -2.73 29.00
C VAL A 28 21.55 -2.47 27.74
N LEU A 29 21.28 -1.36 27.03
CA LEU A 29 21.99 -1.04 25.79
C LEU A 29 23.50 -0.86 25.99
N LYS A 30 23.94 -0.39 27.15
CA LYS A 30 25.37 -0.21 27.48
C LYS A 30 26.11 -1.52 27.72
N GLU A 31 25.39 -2.57 28.08
CA GLU A 31 25.99 -3.89 28.34
C GLU A 31 26.22 -4.69 27.04
N ILE A 32 25.56 -4.29 25.95
CA ILE A 32 25.63 -4.97 24.66
C ILE A 32 26.88 -4.53 23.90
N HIS A 33 27.75 -5.49 23.60
CA HIS A 33 28.96 -5.28 22.80
C HIS A 33 28.83 -6.08 21.49
N PRO A 34 28.49 -5.44 20.36
CA PRO A 34 28.39 -6.12 19.09
C PRO A 34 29.77 -6.61 18.61
N PRO A 35 29.86 -7.79 17.98
CA PRO A 35 31.12 -8.24 17.40
C PRO A 35 31.57 -7.30 16.28
N PRO A 36 32.88 -7.17 16.04
CA PRO A 36 33.40 -6.35 14.94
C PRO A 36 32.90 -6.89 13.59
N PHE A 37 32.58 -5.97 12.67
CA PHE A 37 32.20 -6.33 11.31
C PHE A 37 33.41 -6.87 10.54
N MET A 38 33.26 -8.05 9.94
CA MET A 38 34.25 -8.63 9.02
C MET A 38 33.63 -8.75 7.62
N PRO A 39 34.17 -8.06 6.59
CA PRO A 39 33.64 -8.16 5.24
C PRO A 39 33.89 -9.55 4.68
N LYS A 40 32.88 -10.11 4.00
CA LYS A 40 33.01 -11.38 3.28
C LYS A 40 33.36 -11.09 1.82
N SER A 41 34.34 -11.81 1.29
CA SER A 41 34.84 -11.62 -0.08
C SER A 41 33.89 -12.17 -1.15
N ASP A 42 33.04 -13.14 -0.80
CA ASP A 42 32.24 -13.92 -1.75
C ASP A 42 30.82 -13.36 -1.98
N ILE A 43 30.57 -12.11 -1.57
CA ILE A 43 29.26 -11.47 -1.75
C ILE A 43 29.27 -10.69 -3.07
N LYS A 44 28.49 -11.17 -4.05
CA LYS A 44 28.16 -10.41 -5.25
C LYS A 44 27.06 -9.38 -4.93
N ILE A 45 27.24 -8.16 -5.40
CA ILE A 45 26.27 -7.07 -5.26
C ILE A 45 25.93 -6.62 -6.68
N ALA A 46 24.70 -6.90 -7.12
CA ALA A 46 24.21 -6.41 -8.39
C ALA A 46 24.24 -4.87 -8.43
N VAL A 47 24.79 -4.31 -9.50
CA VAL A 47 24.89 -2.87 -9.71
C VAL A 47 23.70 -2.36 -10.52
N THR A 48 23.11 -3.22 -11.34
CA THR A 48 21.93 -2.89 -12.15
C THR A 48 20.73 -3.79 -11.86
N GLU A 49 19.53 -3.31 -12.17
CA GLU A 49 18.32 -4.13 -12.08
C GLU A 49 18.35 -5.34 -13.03
N ALA A 50 19.06 -5.22 -14.17
CA ALA A 50 19.21 -6.32 -15.11
C ALA A 50 20.10 -7.44 -14.54
N GLU A 51 21.20 -7.07 -13.89
CA GLU A 51 22.07 -8.00 -13.15
C GLU A 51 21.32 -8.65 -11.99
N ALA A 52 20.56 -7.89 -11.20
CA ALA A 52 19.76 -8.43 -10.10
C ALA A 52 18.74 -9.48 -10.59
N LYS A 53 18.05 -9.22 -11.70
CA LYS A 53 17.10 -10.18 -12.32
C LYS A 53 17.78 -11.39 -12.95
N GLN A 54 19.04 -11.27 -13.36
CA GLN A 54 19.83 -12.39 -13.86
C GLN A 54 20.34 -13.26 -12.72
N GLU A 55 20.77 -12.66 -11.62
CA GLU A 55 21.16 -13.36 -10.39
C GLU A 55 19.98 -14.14 -9.80
N GLU A 56 18.78 -13.56 -9.75
CA GLU A 56 17.55 -14.27 -9.32
C GLU A 56 17.26 -15.56 -10.12
N LYS A 57 17.66 -15.61 -11.40
CA LYS A 57 17.48 -16.77 -12.28
C LYS A 57 18.65 -17.76 -12.24
N ALA A 58 19.82 -17.33 -11.77
CA ALA A 58 21.04 -18.12 -11.74
C ALA A 58 21.22 -18.90 -10.43
N VAL A 59 20.34 -18.75 -9.43
CA VAL A 59 20.34 -19.52 -8.18
C VAL A 59 19.78 -20.94 -8.38
N ALA A 60 20.38 -21.68 -9.31
CA ALA A 60 20.28 -23.13 -9.41
C ALA A 60 21.69 -23.67 -9.17
N ASP A 61 22.12 -23.64 -7.91
CA ASP A 61 23.46 -24.04 -7.47
C ASP A 61 23.31 -25.09 -6.35
N ASP A 62 24.04 -26.20 -6.43
CA ASP A 62 23.92 -27.37 -5.54
C ASP A 62 24.13 -27.02 -4.04
N ASP A 63 24.86 -25.94 -3.73
CA ASP A 63 25.12 -25.43 -2.38
C ASP A 63 23.85 -24.86 -1.69
N VAL A 64 22.86 -24.42 -2.47
CA VAL A 64 21.59 -23.93 -1.92
C VAL A 64 20.75 -25.08 -1.35
N ASP A 65 20.76 -26.22 -2.01
CA ASP A 65 20.02 -27.40 -1.58
C ASP A 65 20.62 -28.02 -0.31
N GLU A 66 21.95 -28.10 -0.21
CA GLU A 66 22.62 -28.56 1.02
C GLU A 66 22.33 -27.64 2.22
N LYS A 67 22.42 -26.31 2.02
CA LYS A 67 22.07 -25.33 3.07
C LYS A 67 20.61 -25.44 3.44
N LEU A 68 19.69 -25.56 2.47
CA LEU A 68 18.27 -25.73 2.73
C LEU A 68 18.00 -27.01 3.54
N GLN A 69 18.60 -28.14 3.16
CA GLN A 69 18.48 -29.40 3.90
C GLN A 69 18.99 -29.26 5.34
N SER A 70 20.11 -28.58 5.55
CA SER A 70 20.65 -28.35 6.90
C SER A 70 19.68 -27.54 7.78
N VAL A 71 19.04 -26.51 7.21
CA VAL A 71 18.03 -25.70 7.90
C VAL A 71 16.79 -26.54 8.21
N MET A 72 16.33 -27.35 7.26
CA MET A 72 15.19 -28.26 7.47
C MET A 72 15.46 -29.28 8.58
N MET A 73 16.66 -29.87 8.63
CA MET A 73 17.04 -30.78 9.72
C MET A 73 17.05 -30.07 11.08
N ASN A 74 17.55 -28.83 11.14
CA ASN A 74 17.52 -28.03 12.37
C ASN A 74 16.10 -27.68 12.81
N LEU A 75 15.21 -27.37 11.87
CA LEU A 75 13.79 -27.13 12.13
C LEU A 75 13.06 -28.41 12.58
N ALA A 76 13.42 -29.58 12.05
CA ALA A 76 12.82 -30.85 12.45
C ALA A 76 13.19 -31.25 13.89
N LYS A 77 14.37 -30.83 14.38
CA LYS A 77 14.83 -31.06 15.76
C LYS A 77 14.13 -30.17 16.80
N LEU A 78 13.45 -29.11 16.37
CA LEU A 78 12.76 -28.19 17.29
C LEU A 78 11.49 -28.83 17.88
N ASN A 79 11.38 -28.77 19.20
CA ASN A 79 10.22 -29.28 19.92
C ASN A 79 9.02 -28.31 19.81
N LYS A 80 8.09 -28.61 18.91
CA LYS A 80 6.87 -27.81 18.67
C LYS A 80 5.98 -27.64 19.90
N LYS A 81 6.09 -28.51 20.92
CA LYS A 81 5.29 -28.40 22.16
C LYS A 81 5.77 -27.30 23.09
N MET A 82 7.00 -26.80 22.92
CA MET A 82 7.58 -25.71 23.71
C MET A 82 7.44 -24.33 23.05
N THR A 83 7.05 -24.28 21.78
CA THR A 83 6.98 -23.03 21.02
C THR A 83 5.59 -22.41 21.10
N LYS A 84 5.48 -21.21 21.67
CA LYS A 84 4.26 -20.39 21.57
C LYS A 84 4.15 -19.81 20.15
N PRO A 85 2.94 -19.67 19.59
CA PRO A 85 2.75 -18.98 18.32
C PRO A 85 3.18 -17.51 18.47
N LEU A 86 3.82 -16.98 17.44
CA LEU A 86 4.15 -15.56 17.36
C LEU A 86 2.88 -14.77 17.02
N ILE A 87 2.80 -13.55 17.54
CA ILE A 87 1.73 -12.60 17.25
C ILE A 87 2.16 -11.76 16.06
N SER A 88 1.39 -11.78 14.97
CA SER A 88 1.61 -10.87 13.84
C SER A 88 1.33 -9.43 14.25
N ILE A 89 2.15 -8.51 13.77
CA ILE A 89 1.90 -7.08 13.92
C ILE A 89 1.07 -6.62 12.73
N ASP A 90 -0.15 -6.18 13.00
CA ASP A 90 -1.01 -5.57 12.01
C ASP A 90 -0.69 -4.08 11.92
N PHE A 91 -0.25 -3.64 10.74
CA PHE A 91 0.16 -2.26 10.53
C PHE A 91 -1.02 -1.30 10.64
N GLU A 92 -1.00 -0.47 11.68
CA GLU A 92 -1.87 0.68 11.86
C GLU A 92 -1.04 1.96 11.87
N LYS A 93 -1.36 2.89 10.95
CA LYS A 93 -0.64 4.15 10.74
C LYS A 93 -1.25 5.29 11.57
N ASP A 94 -2.51 5.18 11.95
CA ASP A 94 -3.28 6.25 12.60
C ASP A 94 -3.25 6.22 14.13
N ASP A 95 -2.64 5.18 14.71
CA ASP A 95 -2.36 5.07 16.13
C ASP A 95 -0.89 5.41 16.42
N ASP A 96 -0.67 6.56 17.07
CA ASP A 96 0.68 7.05 17.39
C ASP A 96 1.29 6.34 18.62
N THR A 97 0.55 5.46 19.31
CA THR A 97 1.00 4.74 20.52
C THR A 97 1.56 3.35 20.24
N ASN A 98 1.30 2.78 19.06
CA ASN A 98 1.73 1.43 18.68
C ASN A 98 3.19 1.33 18.20
N HIS A 99 3.91 2.45 18.10
CA HIS A 99 5.31 2.53 17.65
C HIS A 99 5.59 2.05 16.21
N HIS A 100 4.57 1.78 15.38
CA HIS A 100 4.77 1.39 13.97
C HIS A 100 5.44 2.52 13.19
N MET A 101 4.86 3.73 13.24
CA MET A 101 5.39 4.88 12.52
C MET A 101 6.72 5.36 13.10
N GLU A 102 6.93 5.21 14.40
CA GLU A 102 8.22 5.51 15.05
C GLU A 102 9.33 4.60 14.51
N PHE A 103 9.06 3.29 14.40
CA PHE A 103 10.00 2.33 13.84
C PHE A 103 10.32 2.63 12.37
N ILE A 104 9.29 2.80 11.52
CA ILE A 104 9.46 3.05 10.09
C ILE A 104 10.24 4.35 9.85
N THR A 105 9.89 5.42 10.55
CA THR A 105 10.57 6.72 10.42
C THR A 105 12.02 6.62 10.85
N ALA A 106 12.31 5.99 12.00
CA ALA A 106 13.67 5.84 12.47
C ALA A 106 14.51 4.94 11.55
N ALA A 107 13.94 3.84 11.06
CA ALA A 107 14.61 2.92 10.12
C ALA A 107 14.94 3.62 8.79
N SER A 108 13.96 4.34 8.23
CA SER A 108 14.13 5.11 7.00
C SER A 108 15.19 6.19 7.15
N ASN A 109 15.17 6.94 8.26
CA ASN A 109 16.15 8.01 8.50
C ASN A 109 17.57 7.48 8.74
N LEU A 110 17.74 6.34 9.43
CA LEU A 110 19.06 5.70 9.54
C LEU A 110 19.60 5.25 8.18
N ARG A 111 18.74 4.69 7.32
CA ARG A 111 19.14 4.35 5.96
C ARG A 111 19.46 5.60 5.14
N ALA A 112 18.69 6.67 5.29
CA ALA A 112 18.92 7.93 4.61
C ALA A 112 20.29 8.52 4.98
N ASP A 113 20.66 8.48 6.26
CA ASP A 113 21.95 8.96 6.77
C ASP A 113 23.14 8.23 6.13
N ASN A 114 23.05 6.91 5.94
CA ASN A 114 24.08 6.12 5.24
C ASN A 114 24.36 6.59 3.80
N TYR A 115 23.40 7.25 3.15
CA TYR A 115 23.50 7.75 1.78
C TYR A 115 23.45 9.28 1.69
N GLN A 116 23.59 10.00 2.81
CA GLN A 116 23.50 11.46 2.88
C GLN A 116 22.19 12.03 2.32
N ILE A 117 21.10 11.27 2.45
CA ILE A 117 19.75 11.70 2.08
C ILE A 117 19.13 12.45 3.27
N ALA A 118 18.46 13.57 3.00
CA ALA A 118 17.82 14.37 4.05
C ALA A 118 16.76 13.53 4.81
N PRO A 119 16.76 13.56 6.15
CA PRO A 119 15.78 12.82 6.95
C PRO A 119 14.37 13.37 6.77
N ALA A 120 13.37 12.51 6.98
CA ALA A 120 11.96 12.88 6.97
C ALA A 120 11.40 12.88 8.40
N ASP A 121 10.42 13.74 8.65
CA ASP A 121 9.66 13.72 9.89
C ASP A 121 8.64 12.56 9.90
N VAL A 122 8.00 12.34 11.05
CA VAL A 122 7.01 11.28 11.20
C VAL A 122 5.81 11.53 10.29
N MET A 123 5.39 12.79 10.11
CA MET A 123 4.24 13.14 9.29
C MET A 123 4.48 12.83 7.80
N LYS A 124 5.62 13.23 7.22
CA LYS A 124 5.98 12.91 5.83
C LYS A 124 6.17 11.41 5.65
N THR A 125 6.80 10.74 6.61
CA THR A 125 6.91 9.27 6.57
C THR A 125 5.53 8.61 6.60
N LYS A 126 4.61 9.06 7.47
CA LYS A 126 3.23 8.57 7.58
C LYS A 126 2.45 8.78 6.29
N GLN A 127 2.61 9.95 5.66
CA GLN A 127 1.99 10.23 4.37
C GLN A 127 2.42 9.23 3.29
N ILE A 128 3.73 8.94 3.19
CA ILE A 128 4.29 8.07 2.17
C ILE A 128 4.04 6.58 2.49
N ALA A 129 4.45 6.10 3.67
CA ALA A 129 4.33 4.70 4.07
C ALA A 129 2.86 4.29 4.26
N GLY A 130 2.03 5.20 4.76
CA GLY A 130 0.61 5.00 4.95
C GLY A 130 -0.25 5.21 3.69
N ARG A 131 0.36 5.61 2.56
CA ARG A 131 -0.32 5.91 1.29
C ARG A 131 -1.52 6.84 1.48
N ILE A 132 -1.34 7.90 2.27
CA ILE A 132 -2.43 8.84 2.59
C ILE A 132 -2.79 9.62 1.33
N ILE A 133 -4.08 9.60 0.97
CA ILE A 133 -4.65 10.45 -0.07
C ILE A 133 -5.04 11.78 0.58
N PRO A 134 -4.41 12.91 0.22
CA PRO A 134 -4.79 14.21 0.76
C PRO A 134 -6.23 14.54 0.41
N ALA A 135 -7.00 14.98 1.39
CA ALA A 135 -8.39 15.36 1.23
C ALA A 135 -8.71 16.61 2.06
N ILE A 136 -9.57 17.47 1.52
CA ILE A 136 -10.08 18.66 2.19
C ILE A 136 -11.56 18.83 1.84
N ALA A 137 -12.35 19.31 2.80
CA ALA A 137 -13.80 19.43 2.67
C ALA A 137 -14.24 20.32 1.49
N THR A 138 -13.44 21.31 1.10
CA THR A 138 -13.78 22.24 0.01
C THR A 138 -13.88 21.53 -1.35
N THR A 139 -12.91 20.67 -1.69
CA THR A 139 -12.95 19.87 -2.91
C THR A 139 -14.11 18.86 -2.86
N THR A 140 -14.36 18.23 -1.71
CA THR A 140 -15.48 17.31 -1.53
C THR A 140 -16.83 18.01 -1.74
N ALA A 141 -17.02 19.20 -1.15
CA ALA A 141 -18.23 19.99 -1.31
C ALA A 141 -18.43 20.46 -2.76
N ALA A 142 -17.36 20.90 -3.43
CA ALA A 142 -17.43 21.30 -4.84
C ALA A 142 -17.82 20.13 -5.75
N VAL A 143 -17.18 18.96 -5.59
CA VAL A 143 -17.50 17.74 -6.36
C VAL A 143 -18.94 17.29 -6.08
N ALA A 144 -19.37 17.28 -4.82
CA ALA A 144 -20.74 16.92 -4.44
C ALA A 144 -21.78 17.88 -5.05
N GLY A 145 -21.52 19.19 -5.02
CA GLY A 145 -22.40 20.19 -5.63
C GLY A 145 -22.54 20.01 -7.14
N LEU A 146 -21.43 19.77 -7.86
CA LEU A 146 -21.45 19.47 -9.29
C LEU A 146 -22.22 18.17 -9.59
N ALA A 147 -22.04 17.13 -8.76
CA ALA A 147 -22.80 15.89 -8.90
C ALA A 147 -24.31 16.11 -8.70
N CYS A 148 -24.72 16.95 -7.74
CA CYS A 148 -26.12 17.32 -7.55
C CYS A 148 -26.71 18.07 -8.75
N ILE A 149 -25.92 18.92 -9.44
CA ILE A 149 -26.35 19.60 -10.66
C ILE A 149 -26.59 18.59 -11.80
N GLU A 150 -25.70 17.60 -11.97
CA GLU A 150 -25.93 16.52 -12.95
C GLU A 150 -27.14 15.66 -12.57
N LEU A 151 -27.37 15.43 -11.26
CA LEU A 151 -28.54 14.69 -10.78
C LEU A 151 -29.86 15.34 -11.20
N TYR A 152 -29.97 16.68 -11.16
CA TYR A 152 -31.18 17.39 -11.63
C TYR A 152 -31.58 17.03 -13.05
N LYS A 153 -30.62 16.75 -13.93
CA LYS A 153 -30.88 16.33 -15.32
C LYS A 153 -31.54 14.96 -15.40
N MET A 154 -31.40 14.14 -14.36
CA MET A 154 -31.96 12.79 -14.29
C MET A 154 -33.27 12.71 -13.48
N ILE A 155 -33.72 13.82 -12.88
CA ILE A 155 -34.98 13.84 -12.12
C ILE A 155 -36.16 13.77 -13.10
N GLY A 156 -36.77 12.59 -13.20
CA GLY A 156 -38.01 12.36 -13.94
C GLY A 156 -39.26 12.43 -13.05
N ASN A 157 -40.44 12.31 -13.67
CA ASN A 157 -41.74 12.30 -13.01
C ASN A 157 -42.13 10.93 -12.38
N GLY A 158 -41.14 10.12 -12.01
CA GLY A 158 -41.31 8.81 -11.33
C GLY A 158 -41.83 7.67 -12.21
N ASN A 159 -42.51 7.96 -13.32
CA ASN A 159 -43.17 6.95 -14.16
C ASN A 159 -42.32 6.46 -15.35
N ARG A 160 -41.30 7.23 -15.77
CA ARG A 160 -40.36 6.87 -16.84
C ARG A 160 -38.98 7.48 -16.58
N LEU A 161 -37.93 6.83 -17.09
CA LEU A 161 -36.61 7.44 -17.16
C LEU A 161 -36.67 8.67 -18.08
N PRO A 162 -36.09 9.82 -17.68
CA PRO A 162 -36.08 10.99 -18.52
C PRO A 162 -35.19 10.76 -19.75
N ASN A 163 -35.71 11.09 -20.93
CA ASN A 163 -34.98 11.01 -22.19
C ASN A 163 -34.20 12.31 -22.40
N VAL A 164 -33.02 12.40 -21.77
CA VAL A 164 -32.16 13.59 -21.83
C VAL A 164 -31.02 13.36 -22.83
N PRO A 165 -30.81 14.27 -23.80
CA PRO A 165 -29.71 14.17 -24.74
C PRO A 165 -28.34 14.16 -24.05
N LEU A 166 -27.42 13.33 -24.55
CA LEU A 166 -26.08 13.18 -23.99
C LEU A 166 -25.30 14.51 -23.90
N ALA A 167 -25.51 15.42 -24.87
CA ALA A 167 -24.86 16.73 -24.94
C ALA A 167 -25.14 17.65 -23.73
N VAL A 168 -26.23 17.39 -23.00
CA VAL A 168 -26.63 18.16 -21.81
C VAL A 168 -25.79 17.76 -20.59
N PHE A 169 -25.28 16.53 -20.54
CA PHE A 169 -24.41 16.07 -19.46
C PHE A 169 -23.01 16.64 -19.60
N LYS A 170 -22.35 16.87 -18.46
CA LYS A 170 -20.97 17.37 -18.41
C LYS A 170 -20.14 16.57 -17.42
N ASN A 171 -18.99 16.09 -17.86
CA ASN A 171 -17.93 15.63 -16.97
C ASN A 171 -17.21 16.85 -16.41
N GLY A 172 -17.14 16.97 -15.08
CA GLY A 172 -16.44 18.06 -14.40
C GLY A 172 -15.02 17.68 -14.01
N PHE A 173 -14.06 18.54 -14.34
CA PHE A 173 -12.68 18.48 -13.88
C PHE A 173 -12.38 19.77 -13.14
N LEU A 174 -11.82 19.69 -11.93
CA LEU A 174 -11.52 20.89 -11.15
C LEU A 174 -10.18 20.78 -10.42
N ASN A 175 -9.48 21.90 -10.35
CA ASN A 175 -8.30 22.08 -9.52
C ASN A 175 -8.41 23.44 -8.81
N LEU A 176 -8.83 23.41 -7.55
CA LEU A 176 -9.06 24.60 -6.73
C LEU A 176 -7.77 25.35 -6.35
N ALA A 177 -6.59 24.74 -6.54
CA ALA A 177 -5.31 25.42 -6.33
C ALA A 177 -4.98 26.41 -7.46
N LEU A 178 -5.43 26.12 -8.69
CA LEU A 178 -5.27 26.97 -9.89
C LEU A 178 -6.59 27.66 -10.29
N PRO A 179 -7.55 27.78 -9.37
CA PRO A 179 -8.99 27.97 -9.63
C PRO A 179 -9.52 27.45 -10.99
N PHE A 180 -9.10 26.26 -11.42
CA PHE A 180 -9.43 25.71 -12.73
C PHE A 180 -10.71 24.87 -12.68
N PHE A 181 -11.60 25.10 -13.66
CA PHE A 181 -12.79 24.29 -13.92
C PHE A 181 -12.86 23.97 -15.42
N GLY A 182 -12.94 22.69 -15.76
CA GLY A 182 -13.08 22.19 -17.11
C GLY A 182 -14.29 21.28 -17.22
N PHE A 183 -15.04 21.41 -18.30
CA PHE A 183 -16.20 20.56 -18.58
C PHE A 183 -16.08 19.93 -19.96
N SER A 184 -16.36 18.63 -20.06
CA SER A 184 -16.41 17.92 -21.34
C SER A 184 -17.69 17.11 -21.49
N GLU A 185 -18.09 16.84 -22.72
CA GLU A 185 -19.22 15.96 -22.98
C GLU A 185 -18.85 14.49 -22.71
N PRO A 186 -19.74 13.71 -22.09
CA PRO A 186 -19.51 12.28 -21.91
C PRO A 186 -19.41 11.55 -23.25
N ILE A 187 -18.57 10.52 -23.28
CA ILE A 187 -18.38 9.68 -24.46
C ILE A 187 -19.60 8.76 -24.59
N ALA A 188 -20.15 8.66 -25.81
CA ALA A 188 -21.24 7.76 -26.10
C ALA A 188 -20.83 6.29 -25.93
N ALA A 189 -21.73 5.48 -25.39
CA ALA A 189 -21.48 4.04 -25.23
C ALA A 189 -21.22 3.37 -26.60
N PRO A 190 -20.20 2.49 -26.70
CA PRO A 190 -19.88 1.80 -27.95
C PRO A 190 -21.04 0.91 -28.38
N LYS A 191 -21.49 1.07 -29.63
CA LYS A 191 -22.57 0.26 -30.21
C LYS A 191 -21.98 -0.90 -31.01
N LYS A 192 -22.33 -2.13 -30.65
CA LYS A 192 -22.05 -3.31 -31.48
C LYS A 192 -23.25 -3.60 -32.39
N LYS A 193 -23.01 -3.76 -33.70
CA LYS A 193 -24.02 -4.29 -34.62
C LYS A 193 -24.10 -5.80 -34.42
N MET A 194 -25.23 -6.28 -33.92
CA MET A 194 -25.56 -7.71 -33.89
C MET A 194 -26.32 -8.03 -35.17
N ASP A 195 -25.81 -8.97 -35.96
CA ASP A 195 -26.56 -9.51 -37.09
C ASP A 195 -27.58 -10.53 -36.58
N ILE A 196 -28.82 -10.06 -36.45
CA ILE A 196 -29.94 -10.81 -35.88
C ILE A 196 -30.40 -11.95 -36.81
N SER A 197 -29.97 -11.94 -38.08
CA SER A 197 -30.31 -12.98 -39.05
C SER A 197 -29.66 -14.33 -38.76
N ARG A 198 -28.55 -14.36 -38.00
CA ARG A 198 -27.87 -15.60 -37.58
C ARG A 198 -28.46 -16.30 -36.36
N PHE A 199 -29.35 -15.65 -35.61
CA PHE A 199 -29.84 -16.18 -34.32
C PHE A 199 -31.31 -16.61 -34.32
N GLY A 200 -32.04 -16.46 -35.43
CA GLY A 200 -33.43 -16.94 -35.54
C GLY A 200 -34.40 -16.37 -34.49
N ILE A 201 -34.07 -15.21 -33.89
CA ILE A 201 -34.92 -14.59 -32.87
C ILE A 201 -35.90 -13.65 -33.57
N ASP A 202 -37.13 -14.10 -33.66
CA ASP A 202 -38.28 -13.39 -34.22
C ASP A 202 -38.54 -12.06 -33.49
N SER A 203 -39.12 -11.13 -34.23
CA SER A 203 -39.41 -9.70 -34.05
C SER A 203 -39.88 -9.15 -32.68
N LYS A 204 -39.98 -9.94 -31.60
CA LYS A 204 -40.51 -9.54 -30.28
C LYS A 204 -39.63 -8.60 -29.46
N TYR A 205 -38.35 -8.41 -29.80
CA TYR A 205 -37.42 -7.56 -29.02
C TYR A 205 -37.24 -6.14 -29.55
N ARG A 206 -37.98 -5.74 -30.60
CA ARG A 206 -37.76 -4.47 -31.30
C ARG A 206 -38.30 -3.22 -30.56
N ASP A 207 -39.13 -3.38 -29.53
CA ASP A 207 -39.94 -2.27 -28.99
C ASP A 207 -39.87 -2.08 -27.46
N ARG A 208 -38.66 -2.00 -26.90
CA ARG A 208 -38.46 -1.59 -25.49
C ARG A 208 -37.43 -0.47 -25.27
N ARG A 209 -37.18 0.37 -26.27
CA ARG A 209 -36.40 1.60 -26.10
C ARG A 209 -36.94 2.73 -26.98
N LYS A 210 -37.95 3.44 -26.47
CA LYS A 210 -38.22 4.84 -26.76
C LYS A 210 -38.18 5.61 -25.45
#